data_AF-A0A382I2K0-F1
#
_entry.id   AF-A0A382I2K0-F1
#
_cell.length_a   1.000
_cell.length_b   1.000
_cell.length_c   1.000
_cell.angle_alpha   90.00
_cell.angle_beta   90.00
_cell.angle_gamma   90.00
#
_symmetry.space_group_name_H-M   'P 1'
#
loop_
_entity.id
_entity.type
_entity.pdbx_description
1 polymer ?
#
loop_
_entity_poly.entity_id
_entity_poly.type
_entity_poly.pdbx_seq_one_letter_code
_entity_poly.pdbx_strand_id
1 'polypeptide(L)'
;MSLGRINTQFFPDFGIDIITVSVAWSGASAEDIEGNIIKALEPELRFLDGVDKVTSSAREGRGAVALEYESGTDMQAALSSVESAVSRVATFPEDISTPEIVQVVRYDTISRLVLFGPYTQASLKRVAKQIRDDLLALGVDKVSIFPKPDEEIHVELPLERLLSLDMSLVQIASQIRASSQDLPSGDTGGKTNQQLRGIGMARTVEEIAAITVQAGENGEKITLGDIAELRDTFDPDAPAVFLNGHPAFELHIQRAVG
;
A
#
# COMPACT_ATOMS: atom_id res chain seq x y z
N MET A 1 -37.08 -6.10 -34.50
CA MET A 1 -36.83 -5.64 -33.10
C MET A 1 -35.35 -5.84 -32.79
N SER A 2 -34.47 -4.90 -33.13
CA SER A 2 -33.02 -5.03 -32.79
C SER A 2 -32.30 -3.67 -32.77
N LEU A 3 -32.94 -2.63 -32.23
CA LEU A 3 -32.36 -1.29 -32.12
C LEU A 3 -32.16 -0.85 -30.66
N GLY A 4 -32.16 -1.78 -29.70
CA GLY A 4 -32.17 -1.46 -28.26
C GLY A 4 -30.84 -1.53 -27.51
N ARG A 5 -29.70 -1.72 -28.19
CA ARG A 5 -28.37 -1.79 -27.55
C ARG A 5 -27.31 -1.09 -28.39
N ILE A 6 -27.40 0.23 -28.48
CA ILE A 6 -26.22 1.05 -28.76
C ILE A 6 -25.77 1.60 -27.41
N ASN A 7 -24.62 1.14 -26.94
CA ASN A 7 -23.89 1.79 -25.86
C ASN A 7 -23.40 3.12 -26.44
N THR A 8 -24.17 4.20 -26.30
CA THR A 8 -23.74 5.56 -26.68
C THR A 8 -22.71 6.02 -25.65
N GLN A 9 -21.46 5.62 -25.83
CA GLN A 9 -20.34 6.25 -25.16
C GLN A 9 -19.97 7.48 -26.01
N PHE A 10 -20.18 8.67 -25.45
CA PHE A 10 -20.18 9.93 -26.20
C PHE A 10 -18.79 10.43 -26.63
N PHE A 11 -17.73 9.72 -26.25
CA PHE A 11 -16.37 9.88 -26.78
C PHE A 11 -15.70 8.49 -26.80
N PRO A 12 -14.94 8.12 -27.84
CA PRO A 12 -14.03 6.99 -27.74
C PRO A 12 -13.05 7.30 -26.61
N ASP A 13 -12.95 6.40 -25.62
CA ASP A 13 -11.94 6.51 -24.59
C ASP A 13 -10.62 6.12 -25.25
N PHE A 14 -9.80 7.11 -25.62
CA PHE A 14 -8.41 6.87 -25.99
C PHE A 14 -7.64 6.59 -24.69
N GLY A 15 -7.96 5.47 -24.04
CA GLY A 15 -7.15 4.94 -22.96
C GLY A 15 -5.80 4.58 -23.53
N ILE A 16 -4.74 5.27 -23.08
CA ILE A 16 -3.37 4.85 -23.36
C ILE A 16 -3.06 3.76 -22.34
N ASP A 17 -2.84 2.55 -22.82
CA ASP A 17 -2.43 1.43 -22.00
C ASP A 17 -0.94 1.55 -21.68
N ILE A 18 -0.58 1.53 -20.40
CA ILE A 18 0.80 1.80 -19.96
C ILE A 18 1.27 0.70 -19.01
N ILE A 19 2.50 0.21 -19.24
CA ILE A 19 3.25 -0.56 -18.25
C ILE A 19 4.47 0.25 -17.83
N THR A 20 4.68 0.40 -16.53
CA THR A 20 5.86 1.05 -15.97
C THR A 20 6.79 0.02 -15.35
N VAL A 21 8.08 0.14 -15.65
CA VAL A 21 9.17 -0.59 -15.00
C VAL A 21 9.99 0.42 -14.22
N SER A 22 10.13 0.24 -12.91
CA SER A 22 10.97 1.08 -12.06
C SER A 22 12.01 0.28 -11.31
N VAL A 23 13.22 0.80 -11.25
CA VAL A 23 14.35 0.19 -10.55
C VAL A 23 14.96 1.22 -9.62
N ALA A 24 15.09 0.87 -8.35
CA ALA A 24 15.79 1.69 -7.37
C ALA A 24 17.23 1.22 -7.23
N TRP A 25 18.17 2.16 -7.21
CA TRP A 25 19.59 1.91 -6.94
C TRP A 25 20.12 3.01 -6.04
N SER A 26 20.00 2.79 -4.73
CA SER A 26 20.31 3.77 -3.71
C SER A 26 21.75 4.27 -3.81
N GLY A 27 21.94 5.59 -3.84
CA GLY A 27 23.26 6.22 -3.92
C GLY A 27 23.85 6.36 -5.33
N ALA A 28 23.14 5.90 -6.37
CA ALA A 28 23.55 6.10 -7.76
C ALA A 28 23.17 7.49 -8.28
N SER A 29 24.08 8.11 -9.06
CA SER A 29 23.81 9.35 -9.78
C SER A 29 22.79 9.15 -10.91
N ALA A 30 22.20 10.23 -11.42
CA ALA A 30 21.28 10.13 -12.56
C ALA A 30 22.00 9.57 -13.81
N GLU A 31 23.27 9.93 -13.99
CA GLU A 31 24.12 9.46 -15.08
C GLU A 31 24.41 7.95 -14.96
N ASP A 32 24.65 7.45 -13.74
CA ASP A 32 24.85 6.02 -13.49
C ASP A 32 23.57 5.22 -13.75
N ILE A 33 22.41 5.76 -13.35
CA ILE A 33 21.10 5.17 -13.62
C ILE A 33 20.85 5.10 -15.13
N GLU A 34 21.08 6.19 -15.85
CA GLU A 34 20.93 6.21 -17.31
C GLU A 34 21.85 5.17 -17.97
N GLY A 35 23.12 5.16 -17.55
CA GLY A 35 24.16 4.31 -18.11
C GLY A 35 23.95 2.81 -17.89
N ASN A 36 23.52 2.41 -16.69
CA ASN A 36 23.52 1.00 -16.27
C ASN A 36 22.12 0.40 -16.14
N ILE A 37 21.09 1.21 -15.91
CA ILE A 37 19.71 0.73 -15.73
C ILE A 37 18.90 0.97 -17.00
N ILE A 38 18.79 2.24 -17.42
CA ILE A 38 17.91 2.60 -18.55
C ILE A 38 18.43 1.98 -19.86
N LYS A 39 19.73 2.11 -20.14
CA LYS A 39 20.34 1.53 -21.35
C LYS A 39 20.33 0.00 -21.39
N ALA A 40 20.22 -0.66 -20.24
CA ALA A 40 20.05 -2.10 -20.16
C ALA A 40 18.60 -2.54 -20.42
N LEU A 41 17.63 -1.75 -19.95
CA LEU A 41 16.19 -2.04 -20.10
C LEU A 41 15.65 -1.69 -21.49
N GLU A 42 16.00 -0.52 -22.02
CA GLU A 42 15.36 0.03 -23.23
C GLU A 42 15.43 -0.90 -24.46
N PRO A 43 16.56 -1.56 -24.77
CA PRO A 43 16.63 -2.47 -25.91
C PRO A 43 15.76 -3.72 -25.77
N GLU A 44 15.61 -4.22 -24.54
CA GLU A 44 14.81 -5.41 -24.22
C GLU A 44 13.30 -5.10 -24.25
N LEU A 45 12.91 -3.87 -23.94
CA LEU A 45 11.50 -3.47 -23.81
C LEU A 45 10.91 -2.85 -25.08
N ARG A 46 11.70 -2.11 -25.86
CA ARG A 46 11.18 -1.32 -27.00
C ARG A 46 10.64 -2.15 -28.17
N PHE A 47 10.96 -3.44 -28.22
CA PHE A 47 10.56 -4.34 -29.31
C PHE A 47 9.54 -5.39 -28.86
N LEU A 48 8.98 -5.22 -27.66
CA LEU A 48 7.88 -6.06 -27.23
C LEU A 48 6.65 -5.78 -28.10
N ASP A 49 5.87 -6.83 -28.35
CA ASP A 49 4.68 -6.76 -29.20
C ASP A 49 3.67 -5.74 -28.65
N GLY A 50 3.09 -4.95 -29.53
CA GLY A 50 2.12 -3.90 -29.19
C GLY A 50 2.69 -2.63 -28.55
N VAL A 51 4.01 -2.51 -28.32
CA VAL A 51 4.61 -1.26 -27.80
C VAL A 51 4.61 -0.18 -28.89
N ASP A 52 3.89 0.93 -28.64
CA ASP A 52 3.86 2.12 -29.51
C ASP A 52 4.98 3.10 -29.15
N LYS A 53 5.17 3.35 -27.85
CA LYS A 53 6.14 4.35 -27.38
C LYS A 53 6.82 3.96 -26.07
N VAL A 54 8.12 4.23 -26.01
CA VAL A 54 8.93 4.06 -24.79
C VAL A 54 9.39 5.43 -24.31
N THR A 55 9.14 5.74 -23.04
CA THR A 55 9.65 6.94 -22.38
C THR A 55 10.42 6.54 -21.13
N SER A 56 11.68 6.96 -21.02
CA SER A 56 12.50 6.70 -19.85
C SER A 56 12.82 7.98 -19.08
N SER A 57 13.10 7.82 -17.79
CA SER A 57 13.64 8.89 -16.96
C SER A 57 14.62 8.32 -15.94
N ALA A 58 15.73 9.04 -15.75
CA ALA A 58 16.72 8.77 -14.73
C ALA A 58 16.75 9.93 -13.73
N ARG A 59 16.77 9.59 -12.45
CA ARG A 59 16.98 10.52 -11.35
C ARG A 59 17.91 9.87 -10.34
N GLU A 60 18.49 10.66 -9.45
CA GLU A 60 19.28 10.13 -8.35
C GLU A 60 18.51 9.02 -7.62
N GLY A 61 19.15 7.86 -7.48
CA GLY A 61 18.59 6.71 -6.79
C GLY A 61 17.52 5.90 -7.53
N ARG A 62 17.02 6.34 -8.71
CA ARG A 62 15.89 5.67 -9.37
C ARG A 62 15.85 5.88 -10.89
N GLY A 63 15.63 4.78 -11.61
CA GLY A 63 15.27 4.76 -13.03
C GLY A 63 13.82 4.32 -13.23
N ALA A 64 13.14 4.89 -14.22
CA ALA A 64 11.80 4.47 -14.63
C ALA A 64 11.67 4.44 -16.16
N VAL A 65 11.02 3.41 -16.67
CA VAL A 65 10.66 3.22 -18.09
C VAL A 65 9.16 3.03 -18.18
N ALA A 66 8.49 3.82 -19.00
CA ALA A 66 7.07 3.70 -19.33
C ALA A 66 6.92 3.21 -20.77
N LEU A 67 6.14 2.15 -20.94
CA LEU A 67 5.79 1.54 -22.20
C LEU A 67 4.32 1.84 -22.49
N GLU A 68 4.06 2.67 -23.49
CA GLU A 68 2.73 2.93 -24.03
C GLU A 68 2.43 1.88 -25.10
N TYR A 69 1.25 1.27 -25.02
CA TYR A 69 0.81 0.19 -25.92
C TYR A 69 -0.26 0.67 -26.90
N GLU A 70 -0.30 0.03 -28.06
CA GLU A 70 -1.37 0.19 -29.05
C GLU A 70 -2.72 -0.23 -28.45
N SER A 71 -3.77 0.50 -28.80
CA SER A 71 -5.13 0.24 -28.31
C SER A 71 -5.60 -1.16 -28.71
N GLY A 72 -6.12 -1.92 -27.74
CA GLY A 72 -6.61 -3.29 -27.93
C GLY A 72 -5.55 -4.37 -27.74
N THR A 73 -4.34 -4.00 -27.31
CA THR A 73 -3.32 -4.96 -26.88
C THR A 73 -3.81 -5.77 -25.69
N ASP A 74 -3.53 -7.09 -25.68
CA ASP A 74 -3.74 -7.91 -24.48
C ASP A 74 -2.71 -7.52 -23.42
N MET A 75 -3.13 -6.67 -22.48
CA MET A 75 -2.24 -6.13 -21.45
C MET A 75 -1.76 -7.18 -20.44
N GLN A 76 -2.48 -8.30 -20.29
CA GLN A 76 -2.02 -9.39 -19.43
C GLN A 76 -0.85 -10.12 -20.09
N ALA A 77 -0.94 -10.38 -21.40
CA ALA A 77 0.16 -10.95 -22.18
C ALA A 77 1.34 -9.97 -22.28
N ALA A 78 1.06 -8.67 -22.44
CA ALA A 78 2.08 -7.63 -22.44
C ALA A 78 2.83 -7.57 -21.11
N LEU A 79 2.14 -7.61 -19.97
CA LEU A 79 2.75 -7.62 -18.64
C LEU A 79 3.69 -8.81 -18.46
N SER A 80 3.24 -10.01 -18.79
CA SER A 80 4.10 -11.20 -18.71
C SER A 80 5.31 -11.13 -19.65
N SER A 81 5.17 -10.46 -20.80
CA SER A 81 6.26 -10.24 -21.74
C SER A 81 7.30 -9.25 -21.18
N VAL A 82 6.84 -8.18 -20.53
CA VAL A 82 7.70 -7.20 -19.84
C VAL A 82 8.43 -7.87 -18.68
N GLU A 83 7.73 -8.60 -17.81
CA GLU A 83 8.34 -9.37 -16.71
C GLU A 83 9.44 -10.29 -17.21
N SER A 84 9.15 -11.04 -18.27
CA SER A 84 10.12 -11.95 -18.89
C SER A 84 11.32 -11.20 -19.48
N ALA A 85 11.10 -10.05 -20.12
CA ALA A 85 12.17 -9.24 -20.69
C ALA A 85 13.09 -8.65 -19.62
N VAL A 86 12.51 -8.05 -18.58
CA VAL A 86 13.25 -7.50 -17.43
C VAL A 86 14.06 -8.61 -16.73
N SER A 87 13.48 -9.80 -16.57
CA SER A 87 14.19 -10.93 -15.92
C SER A 87 15.41 -11.43 -16.68
N ARG A 88 15.50 -11.18 -18.01
CA ARG A 88 16.63 -11.59 -18.85
C ARG A 88 17.79 -10.59 -18.82
N VAL A 89 17.58 -9.39 -18.27
CA VAL A 89 18.62 -8.37 -18.17
C VAL A 89 19.67 -8.83 -17.17
N ALA A 90 20.77 -9.37 -17.69
CA ALA A 90 21.90 -9.86 -16.89
C ALA A 90 22.90 -8.76 -16.50
N THR A 91 22.73 -7.54 -17.02
CA THR A 91 23.68 -6.43 -16.89
C THR A 91 23.34 -5.45 -15.75
N PHE A 92 22.36 -5.77 -14.92
CA PHE A 92 22.08 -4.91 -13.77
C PHE A 92 23.23 -4.94 -12.76
N PRO A 93 23.52 -3.81 -12.09
CA PRO A 93 24.38 -3.79 -10.92
C PRO A 93 23.85 -4.72 -9.81
N GLU A 94 24.72 -5.30 -9.01
CA GLU A 94 24.31 -6.23 -7.92
C GLU A 94 23.51 -5.52 -6.81
N ASP A 95 23.72 -4.22 -6.62
CA ASP A 95 23.14 -3.42 -5.52
C ASP A 95 21.79 -2.78 -5.85
N ILE A 96 21.11 -3.21 -6.92
CA ILE A 96 19.77 -2.70 -7.23
C ILE A 96 18.70 -3.37 -6.37
N SER A 97 17.61 -2.66 -6.14
CA SER A 97 16.37 -3.28 -5.67
C SER A 97 15.72 -4.08 -6.80
N THR A 98 14.90 -5.07 -6.44
CA THR A 98 14.09 -5.82 -7.41
C THR A 98 13.28 -4.85 -8.29
N PRO A 99 13.36 -4.96 -9.63
CA PRO A 99 12.54 -4.15 -10.53
C PRO A 99 11.05 -4.30 -10.21
N GLU A 100 10.36 -3.17 -10.09
CA GLU A 100 8.92 -3.11 -9.91
C GLU A 100 8.27 -2.90 -11.28
N ILE A 101 7.36 -3.79 -11.64
CA ILE A 101 6.66 -3.78 -12.93
C ILE A 101 5.17 -3.66 -12.64
N VAL A 102 4.56 -2.59 -13.16
CA VAL A 102 3.16 -2.26 -12.86
C VAL A 102 2.45 -1.90 -14.15
N GLN A 103 1.32 -2.57 -14.40
CA GLN A 103 0.35 -2.10 -15.37
C GLN A 103 -0.44 -0.93 -14.76
N VAL A 104 -0.42 0.21 -15.43
CA VAL A 104 -1.20 1.38 -15.04
C VAL A 104 -2.63 1.16 -15.49
N VAL A 105 -3.49 0.74 -14.57
CA VAL A 105 -4.92 0.61 -14.82
C VAL A 105 -5.61 1.94 -14.54
N ARG A 106 -6.24 2.51 -15.56
CA ARG A 106 -7.10 3.68 -15.41
C ARG A 106 -8.46 3.25 -14.87
N TYR A 107 -8.97 4.01 -13.90
CA TYR A 107 -10.27 3.77 -13.30
C TYR A 107 -11.16 5.00 -13.45
N ASP A 108 -12.30 4.83 -14.10
CA ASP A 108 -13.30 5.88 -14.20
C ASP A 108 -14.29 5.76 -13.05
N THR A 109 -14.60 6.88 -12.38
CA THR A 109 -15.64 6.91 -11.34
C THR A 109 -17.01 6.85 -12.00
N ILE A 110 -17.70 5.72 -11.85
CA ILE A 110 -19.02 5.49 -12.44
C ILE A 110 -20.16 5.85 -11.48
N SER A 111 -19.89 5.86 -10.17
CA SER A 111 -20.87 6.26 -9.16
C SER A 111 -20.18 6.78 -7.90
N ARG A 112 -20.88 7.62 -7.15
CA ARG A 112 -20.46 8.11 -5.84
C ARG A 112 -21.56 7.84 -4.83
N LEU A 113 -21.20 7.18 -3.74
CA LEU A 113 -22.05 6.98 -2.58
C LEU A 113 -21.55 7.88 -1.45
N VAL A 114 -22.45 8.59 -0.78
CA VAL A 114 -22.11 9.40 0.39
C VAL A 114 -22.72 8.75 1.63
N LEU A 115 -21.87 8.36 2.56
CA LEU A 115 -22.24 7.82 3.86
C LEU A 115 -22.07 8.90 4.92
N PHE A 116 -23.15 9.29 5.60
CA PHE A 116 -23.14 10.33 6.64
C PHE A 116 -24.19 10.04 7.71
N GLY A 117 -24.01 10.59 8.92
CA GLY A 117 -25.01 10.47 9.98
C GLY A 117 -24.49 10.86 11.37
N PRO A 118 -25.36 10.81 12.40
CA PRO A 118 -25.03 11.18 13.79
C PRO A 118 -24.20 10.10 14.49
N TYR A 119 -23.07 9.73 13.89
CA TYR A 119 -22.14 8.71 14.37
C TYR A 119 -20.71 9.25 14.35
N THR A 120 -19.83 8.60 15.11
CA THR A 120 -18.40 8.95 15.10
C THR A 120 -17.78 8.65 13.74
N GLN A 121 -16.78 9.44 13.35
CA GLN A 121 -16.05 9.24 12.09
C GLN A 121 -15.46 7.81 12.01
N ALA A 122 -15.02 7.25 13.14
CA ALA A 122 -14.47 5.89 13.20
C ALA A 122 -15.53 4.83 12.86
N SER A 123 -16.74 4.99 13.41
CA SER A 123 -17.87 4.09 13.12
C SER A 123 -18.28 4.17 11.65
N LEU A 124 -18.41 5.38 11.11
CA LEU A 124 -18.74 5.58 9.69
C LEU A 124 -17.66 5.02 8.76
N LYS A 125 -16.37 5.17 9.10
CA LYS A 125 -15.26 4.60 8.32
C LYS A 125 -15.32 3.08 8.31
N ARG A 126 -15.60 2.44 9.45
CA ARG A 126 -15.76 0.98 9.53
C ARG A 126 -16.88 0.49 8.62
N VAL A 127 -18.03 1.18 8.63
CA VAL A 127 -19.14 0.88 7.73
C VAL A 127 -18.77 1.15 6.27
N ALA A 128 -18.06 2.24 5.96
CA ALA A 128 -17.57 2.51 4.61
C ALA A 128 -16.59 1.43 4.11
N LYS A 129 -15.69 0.93 4.98
CA LYS A 129 -14.81 -0.21 4.68
C LYS A 129 -15.63 -1.46 4.38
N GLN A 130 -16.66 -1.77 5.18
CA GLN A 130 -17.54 -2.91 4.92
C GLN A 130 -18.28 -2.76 3.58
N ILE A 131 -18.88 -1.60 3.30
CA ILE A 131 -19.57 -1.35 2.02
C ILE A 131 -18.59 -1.49 0.85
N ARG A 132 -17.37 -0.96 0.98
CA ARG A 132 -16.31 -1.12 -0.02
C ARG A 132 -16.03 -2.60 -0.27
N ASP A 133 -15.80 -3.38 0.78
CA ASP A 133 -15.44 -4.80 0.67
C ASP A 133 -16.60 -5.63 0.09
N ASP A 134 -17.84 -5.33 0.46
CA ASP A 134 -19.04 -5.94 -0.11
C ASP A 134 -19.19 -5.62 -1.61
N LEU A 135 -18.95 -4.37 -2.01
CA LEU A 135 -19.00 -3.96 -3.42
C LEU A 135 -17.90 -4.64 -4.25
N LEU A 136 -16.68 -4.74 -3.71
CA LEU A 136 -15.58 -5.48 -4.35
C LEU A 136 -15.95 -6.97 -4.50
N ALA A 137 -16.55 -7.58 -3.48
CA ALA A 137 -17.00 -8.98 -3.53
C ALA A 137 -18.12 -9.22 -4.57
N LEU A 138 -18.89 -8.19 -4.90
CA LEU A 138 -19.92 -8.21 -5.96
C LEU A 138 -19.34 -7.97 -7.37
N GLY A 139 -18.02 -7.76 -7.50
CA GLY A 139 -17.34 -7.60 -8.79
C GLY A 139 -17.16 -6.16 -9.25
N VAL A 140 -17.21 -5.18 -8.36
CA VAL A 140 -16.74 -3.81 -8.66
C VAL A 140 -15.21 -3.80 -8.72
N ASP A 141 -14.64 -3.23 -9.78
CA ASP A 141 -13.18 -3.26 -9.98
C ASP A 141 -12.41 -2.49 -8.91
N LYS A 142 -12.92 -1.32 -8.49
CA LYS A 142 -12.28 -0.49 -7.46
C LYS A 142 -13.28 0.38 -6.73
N VAL A 143 -13.12 0.46 -5.41
CA VAL A 143 -13.88 1.40 -4.57
C VAL A 143 -12.91 2.18 -3.68
N SER A 144 -12.86 3.49 -3.89
CA SER A 144 -12.00 4.41 -3.13
C SER A 144 -12.81 5.17 -2.09
N ILE A 145 -12.31 5.30 -0.86
CA ILE A 145 -12.98 6.02 0.24
C ILE A 145 -12.28 7.35 0.47
N PHE A 146 -13.06 8.44 0.51
CA PHE A 146 -12.60 9.81 0.77
C PHE A 146 -13.41 10.48 1.90
N PRO A 147 -12.81 11.38 2.70
CA PRO A 147 -11.37 11.60 2.81
C PRO A 147 -10.71 10.36 3.44
N LYS A 148 -9.39 10.23 3.27
CA LYS A 148 -8.60 9.17 3.89
C LYS A 148 -7.79 9.78 5.03
N PRO A 149 -8.40 10.05 6.21
CA PRO A 149 -7.65 10.51 7.36
C PRO A 149 -6.67 9.40 7.78
N ASP A 150 -5.44 9.81 8.11
CA ASP A 150 -4.44 8.94 8.66
C ASP A 150 -4.96 8.37 10.00
N GLU A 151 -4.81 7.05 10.16
CA GLU A 151 -5.22 6.33 11.35
C GLU A 151 -4.10 6.42 12.38
N GLU A 152 -4.44 6.83 13.60
CA GLU A 152 -3.54 6.87 14.73
C GLU A 152 -4.08 5.98 15.83
N ILE A 153 -3.19 5.24 16.50
CA ILE A 153 -3.55 4.55 17.74
C ILE A 153 -3.01 5.37 18.89
N HIS A 154 -3.91 5.99 19.64
CA HIS A 154 -3.56 6.71 20.86
C HIS A 154 -3.43 5.71 22.00
N VAL A 155 -2.28 5.73 22.66
CA VAL A 155 -1.97 4.91 23.83
C VAL A 155 -1.91 5.83 25.04
N GLU A 156 -2.99 5.84 25.82
CA GLU A 156 -3.11 6.66 27.03
C GLU A 156 -2.64 5.84 28.25
N LEU A 157 -1.58 6.31 28.92
CA LEU A 157 -0.98 5.64 30.07
C LEU A 157 -1.23 6.46 31.35
N PRO A 158 -2.05 5.96 32.30
CA PRO A 158 -2.24 6.61 33.58
C PRO A 158 -0.93 6.68 34.36
N LEU A 159 -0.59 7.86 34.91
CA LEU A 159 0.66 8.07 35.66
C LEU A 159 0.81 7.10 36.85
N GLU A 160 -0.31 6.78 37.52
CA GLU A 160 -0.35 5.80 38.61
C GLU A 160 0.12 4.41 38.20
N ARG A 161 -0.19 3.96 36.96
CA ARG A 161 0.25 2.67 36.44
C ARG A 161 1.74 2.67 36.14
N LEU A 162 2.24 3.74 35.53
CA LEU A 162 3.68 3.94 35.29
C LEU A 162 4.49 3.88 36.59
N LEU A 163 4.03 4.59 37.63
CA LEU A 163 4.67 4.60 38.95
C LEU A 163 4.63 3.24 39.65
N SER A 164 3.51 2.50 39.53
CA SER A 164 3.38 1.17 40.14
C SER A 164 4.32 0.13 39.55
N LEU A 165 4.75 0.33 38.31
CA LEU A 165 5.64 -0.57 37.56
C LEU A 165 7.08 -0.07 37.51
N ASP A 166 7.38 1.09 38.12
CA ASP A 166 8.67 1.79 38.02
C ASP A 166 9.13 1.98 36.55
N MET A 167 8.16 2.26 35.67
CA MET A 167 8.38 2.45 34.23
C MET A 167 8.17 3.90 33.82
N SER A 168 9.05 4.39 32.95
CA SER A 168 8.90 5.69 32.29
C SER A 168 8.16 5.55 30.97
N LEU A 169 7.51 6.65 30.54
CA LEU A 169 6.89 6.74 29.21
C LEU A 169 7.89 6.45 28.08
N VAL A 170 9.16 6.85 28.25
CA VAL A 170 10.22 6.62 27.27
C VAL A 170 10.53 5.12 27.11
N GLN A 171 10.53 4.37 28.21
CA GLN A 171 10.74 2.92 28.18
C GLN A 171 9.60 2.21 27.45
N ILE A 172 8.34 2.56 27.73
CA ILE A 172 7.19 1.97 27.03
C ILE A 172 7.22 2.33 25.54
N ALA A 173 7.49 3.59 25.20
CA ALA A 173 7.63 4.01 23.81
C ALA A 173 8.77 3.28 23.07
N SER A 174 9.84 2.89 23.77
CA SER A 174 10.93 2.09 23.20
C SER A 174 10.53 0.63 22.96
N GLN A 175 9.72 0.04 23.85
CA GLN A 175 9.22 -1.32 23.70
C GLN A 175 8.19 -1.43 22.57
N ILE A 176 7.30 -0.45 22.44
CA ILE A 176 6.39 -0.37 21.29
C ILE A 176 7.22 -0.29 20.00
N ARG A 177 8.22 0.59 19.93
CA ARG A 177 9.11 0.69 18.77
C ARG A 177 9.87 -0.60 18.47
N ALA A 178 10.39 -1.28 19.48
CA ALA A 178 11.11 -2.54 19.31
C ALA A 178 10.19 -3.68 18.84
N SER A 179 8.94 -3.71 19.30
CA SER A 179 7.93 -4.68 18.86
C SER A 179 7.39 -4.39 17.45
N SER A 180 7.50 -3.14 16.99
CA SER A 180 7.06 -2.71 15.66
C SER A 180 8.18 -2.68 14.62
N GLN A 181 9.43 -2.95 14.99
CA GLN A 181 10.56 -3.03 14.06
C GLN A 181 10.68 -4.45 13.48
N ASP A 182 10.72 -4.55 12.15
CA ASP A 182 11.17 -5.75 11.46
C ASP A 182 12.61 -6.05 11.89
N LEU A 183 12.83 -7.15 12.62
CA LEU A 183 14.16 -7.76 12.67
C LEU A 183 14.25 -8.74 11.48
N PRO A 184 15.10 -8.48 10.47
CA PRO A 184 15.51 -9.51 9.53
C PRO A 184 16.25 -10.58 10.34
N SER A 185 15.60 -11.73 10.56
CA SER A 185 16.29 -12.88 11.13
C SER A 185 17.19 -13.45 10.05
N GLY A 186 18.44 -12.99 10.01
CA GLY A 186 19.48 -13.56 9.15
C GLY A 186 19.58 -15.07 9.35
N ASP A 187 19.74 -15.80 8.25
CA ASP A 187 19.99 -17.24 8.23
C ASP A 187 21.33 -17.53 8.92
N THR A 188 21.29 -17.90 10.20
CA THR A 188 22.41 -18.62 10.82
C THR A 188 22.14 -20.10 10.68
N GLY A 189 22.73 -20.69 9.64
CA GLY A 189 22.85 -22.13 9.45
C GLY A 189 23.38 -22.80 10.71
N GLY A 190 22.48 -23.38 11.49
CA GLY A 190 22.79 -24.10 12.72
C GLY A 190 21.75 -25.18 12.92
N LYS A 191 22.18 -26.46 12.90
CA LYS A 191 21.34 -27.64 13.08
C LYS A 191 20.68 -27.63 14.46
N THR A 192 19.52 -27.01 14.60
CA THR A 192 18.39 -27.41 15.45
C THR A 192 17.19 -26.58 15.01
N ASN A 193 16.18 -27.25 14.46
CA ASN A 193 15.02 -26.64 13.84
C ASN A 193 14.12 -26.01 14.92
N GLN A 194 14.27 -24.71 15.18
CA GLN A 194 13.24 -23.88 15.81
C GLN A 194 13.12 -22.59 15.00
N GLN A 195 12.24 -22.62 14.00
CA GLN A 195 11.75 -21.39 13.36
C GLN A 195 10.99 -20.57 14.42
N LEU A 196 11.67 -19.60 15.03
CA LEU A 196 11.02 -18.54 15.78
C LEU A 196 10.38 -17.59 14.76
N ARG A 197 9.06 -17.68 14.61
CA ARG A 197 8.25 -16.77 13.80
C ARG A 197 8.25 -15.41 14.50
N GLY A 198 9.03 -14.45 14.01
CA GLY A 198 8.93 -13.05 14.41
C GLY A 198 7.55 -12.52 14.02
N ILE A 199 6.74 -12.15 15.02
CA ILE A 199 5.45 -11.50 14.80
C ILE A 199 5.77 -10.05 14.44
N GLY A 200 5.85 -9.78 13.13
CA GLY A 200 6.08 -8.45 12.57
C GLY A 200 4.80 -7.62 12.53
N MET A 201 4.97 -6.32 12.80
CA MET A 201 4.00 -5.23 12.68
C MET A 201 2.66 -5.42 13.40
N ALA A 202 2.58 -4.99 14.67
CA ALA A 202 1.29 -4.67 15.28
C ALA A 202 0.68 -3.45 14.55
N ARG A 203 -0.40 -3.67 13.81
CA ARG A 203 -1.17 -2.68 13.02
C ARG A 203 -2.54 -2.40 13.60
N THR A 204 -3.06 -3.26 14.48
CA THR A 204 -4.36 -3.05 15.14
C THR A 204 -4.22 -2.72 16.61
N VAL A 205 -5.29 -2.16 17.20
CA VAL A 205 -5.35 -1.87 18.65
C VAL A 205 -5.10 -3.14 19.46
N GLU A 206 -5.64 -4.28 19.03
CA GLU A 206 -5.49 -5.57 19.70
C GLU A 206 -4.04 -6.06 19.67
N GLU A 207 -3.36 -5.90 18.53
CA GLU A 207 -1.96 -6.31 18.39
C GLU A 207 -1.04 -5.42 19.23
N ILE A 208 -1.30 -4.10 19.27
CA ILE A 208 -0.54 -3.17 20.12
C ILE A 208 -0.83 -3.43 21.61
N ALA A 209 -2.09 -3.72 21.98
CA ALA A 209 -2.46 -4.06 23.34
C ALA A 209 -1.74 -5.34 23.83
N ALA A 210 -1.47 -6.29 22.94
CA ALA A 210 -0.77 -7.54 23.27
C ALA A 210 0.75 -7.39 23.49
N ILE A 211 1.34 -6.21 23.22
CA ILE A 211 2.77 -5.97 23.42
C ILE A 211 3.12 -6.17 24.90
N THR A 212 4.07 -7.07 25.17
CA THR A 212 4.54 -7.31 26.55
C THR A 212 5.47 -6.17 26.98
N VAL A 213 5.10 -5.48 28.06
CA VAL A 213 5.85 -4.34 28.61
C VAL A 213 6.75 -4.73 29.78
N GLN A 214 6.38 -5.78 30.52
CA GLN A 214 7.18 -6.29 31.62
C GLN A 214 6.94 -7.79 31.79
N ALA A 215 8.00 -8.54 32.09
CA ALA A 215 7.92 -9.91 32.53
C ALA A 215 8.28 -9.97 34.02
N GLY A 216 7.36 -10.46 34.84
CA GLY A 216 7.60 -10.71 36.26
C GLY A 216 8.52 -11.92 36.48
N GLU A 217 9.13 -11.99 37.66
CA GLU A 217 10.09 -13.06 38.02
C GLU A 217 9.49 -14.47 37.99
N ASN A 218 8.16 -14.58 38.10
CA ASN A 218 7.40 -15.83 38.06
C ASN A 218 6.89 -16.20 36.65
N GLY A 219 7.27 -15.47 35.61
CA GLY A 219 6.82 -15.68 34.23
C GLY A 219 5.48 -15.03 33.88
N GLU A 220 4.90 -14.25 34.80
CA GLU A 220 3.73 -13.40 34.52
C GLU A 220 4.12 -12.29 33.53
N LYS A 221 3.29 -12.07 32.52
CA LYS A 221 3.53 -11.05 31.49
C LYS A 221 2.51 -9.95 31.66
N ILE A 222 2.99 -8.72 31.84
CA ILE A 222 2.16 -7.53 31.80
C ILE A 222 2.19 -7.02 30.37
N THR A 223 1.02 -6.86 29.78
CA THR A 223 0.85 -6.35 28.43
C THR A 223 0.49 -4.86 28.45
N LEU A 224 0.65 -4.19 27.31
CA LEU A 224 0.30 -2.79 27.18
C LEU A 224 -1.20 -2.55 27.42
N GLY A 225 -2.07 -3.49 27.02
CA GLY A 225 -3.50 -3.45 27.27
C GLY A 225 -3.88 -3.55 28.76
N ASP A 226 -3.01 -4.09 29.62
CA ASP A 226 -3.26 -4.17 31.07
C ASP A 226 -3.04 -2.83 31.78
N ILE A 227 -2.29 -1.91 31.14
CA ILE A 227 -1.77 -0.68 31.77
C ILE A 227 -2.13 0.60 31.03
N ALA A 228 -2.62 0.50 29.79
CA ALA A 228 -2.96 1.63 28.94
C ALA A 228 -4.39 1.51 28.40
N GLU A 229 -5.02 2.65 28.15
CA GLU A 229 -6.20 2.72 27.29
C GLU A 229 -5.73 2.96 25.85
N LEU A 230 -6.08 2.05 24.95
CA LEU A 230 -5.74 2.18 23.53
C LEU A 230 -6.99 2.52 22.72
N ARG A 231 -6.90 3.56 21.89
CA ARG A 231 -8.01 4.02 21.06
C ARG A 231 -7.54 4.26 19.64
N ASP A 232 -8.26 3.67 18.69
CA ASP A 232 -8.15 4.00 17.27
C ASP A 232 -8.80 5.37 17.04
N THR A 233 -8.02 6.32 16.52
CA THR A 233 -8.43 7.69 16.26
C THR A 233 -7.89 8.16 14.91
N PHE A 234 -8.28 9.36 14.52
CA PHE A 234 -7.73 10.05 13.37
C PHE A 234 -6.87 11.22 13.82
N ASP A 235 -5.90 11.56 12.99
CA ASP A 235 -5.24 12.85 13.08
C ASP A 235 -6.32 13.97 13.11
N PRO A 236 -6.38 14.81 14.16
CA PRO A 236 -7.37 15.87 14.28
C PRO A 236 -7.24 16.94 13.18
N ASP A 237 -6.08 17.07 12.54
CA ASP A 237 -5.84 17.96 11.41
C ASP A 237 -6.14 17.30 10.05
N ALA A 238 -6.53 16.01 10.05
CA ALA A 238 -6.83 15.30 8.82
C ALA A 238 -8.06 15.89 8.09
N PRO A 239 -8.10 15.82 6.74
CA PRO A 239 -9.24 16.28 5.98
C PRO A 239 -10.52 15.57 6.43
N ALA A 240 -11.55 16.34 6.79
CA ALA A 240 -12.86 15.85 7.14
C ALA A 240 -13.91 16.44 6.20
N VAL A 241 -14.86 15.60 5.77
CA VAL A 241 -16.02 16.01 4.97
C VAL A 241 -17.24 15.92 5.86
N PHE A 242 -18.12 16.92 5.75
CA PHE A 242 -19.38 16.96 6.47
C PHE A 242 -20.54 17.12 5.49
N LEU A 243 -21.64 16.41 5.75
CA LEU A 243 -22.90 16.61 5.05
C LEU A 243 -24.01 16.87 6.07
N ASN A 244 -24.72 17.98 5.91
CA ASN A 244 -25.79 18.42 6.83
C ASN A 244 -25.35 18.44 8.30
N GLY A 245 -24.13 18.92 8.58
CA GLY A 245 -23.57 19.01 9.94
C GLY A 245 -23.09 17.68 10.53
N HIS A 246 -23.17 16.58 9.78
CA HIS A 246 -22.72 15.26 10.21
C HIS A 246 -21.44 14.85 9.47
N PRO A 247 -20.50 14.11 10.10
CA PRO A 247 -19.35 13.57 9.40
C PRO A 247 -19.78 12.70 8.22
N ALA A 248 -19.01 12.73 7.14
CA ALA A 248 -19.32 12.03 5.90
C ALA A 248 -18.09 11.38 5.28
N PHE A 249 -18.32 10.26 4.61
CA PHE A 249 -17.37 9.60 3.70
C PHE A 249 -18.00 9.45 2.32
N GLU A 250 -17.22 9.73 1.29
CA GLU A 250 -17.55 9.42 -0.08
C GLU A 250 -16.90 8.10 -0.48
N LEU A 251 -17.68 7.19 -1.05
CA LEU A 251 -17.19 6.00 -1.72
C LEU A 251 -17.30 6.23 -3.22
N HIS A 252 -16.17 6.31 -3.90
CA HIS A 252 -16.08 6.44 -5.35
C HIS A 252 -16.00 5.03 -5.92
N ILE A 253 -17.07 4.61 -6.57
CA ILE A 253 -17.22 3.33 -7.24
C ILE A 253 -16.64 3.51 -8.64
N GLN A 254 -15.60 2.75 -8.95
CA GLN A 254 -14.84 2.91 -10.18
C GLN A 254 -14.79 1.60 -10.95
N ARG A 255 -14.79 1.75 -12.27
CA ARG A 255 -14.60 0.66 -13.22
C ARG A 255 -13.26 0.85 -13.91
N ALA A 256 -12.53 -0.24 -14.12
CA ALA A 256 -11.37 -0.21 -15.00
C ALA A 256 -11.83 0.26 -16.39
N VAL A 257 -11.01 1.09 -17.03
CA VAL A 257 -11.19 1.42 -18.44
C VAL A 257 -10.58 0.27 -19.22
N GLY A 258 -11.44 -0.57 -19.80
CA GLY A 258 -11.08 -1.79 -20.56
C GLY A 258 -12.32 -2.51 -21.05
#